data_AF-A0A6B0TWL5-F1
#
_entry.id   AF-A0A6B0TWL5-F1
#
_cell.length_a   1.000
_cell.length_b   1.000
_cell.length_c   1.000
_cell.angle_alpha   90.00
_cell.angle_beta   90.00
_cell.angle_gamma   90.00
#
_symmetry.space_group_name_H-M   'P 1'
#
loop_
_entity.id
_entity.type
_entity.pdbx_description
1 polymer ?
#
loop_
_entity_poly.entity_id
_entity_poly.type
_entity_poly.pdbx_seq_one_letter_code
_entity_poly.pdbx_strand_id
1 'polypeptide(L)'
;MQKAIALAPLLAVLGCSPAPQVAIDEPDPELNLLGGYRSGDDECRRAGESAFTIDFLDDAADLVACPTGSADAASLAATLPAQMVTQTQSYTLYSVARR
;
A
#
# COMPACT_ATOMS: atom_id res chain seq x y z
N MET A 1 -49.16 -9.43 -42.28
CA MET A 1 -47.89 -8.69 -42.20
C MET A 1 -47.22 -9.07 -40.88
N GLN A 2 -46.25 -9.99 -40.97
CA GLN A 2 -45.43 -10.50 -39.89
C GLN A 2 -44.45 -9.40 -39.42
N LYS A 3 -44.37 -9.12 -38.12
CA LYS A 3 -43.14 -8.60 -37.49
C LYS A 3 -42.96 -9.26 -36.14
N ALA A 4 -42.19 -10.35 -36.16
CA ALA A 4 -41.56 -10.89 -34.96
C ALA A 4 -40.52 -9.86 -34.48
N ILE A 5 -40.58 -9.47 -33.21
CA ILE A 5 -39.52 -8.74 -32.53
C ILE A 5 -38.83 -9.75 -31.62
N ALA A 6 -37.61 -10.12 -32.00
CA ALA A 6 -36.68 -10.89 -31.19
C ALA A 6 -35.56 -9.94 -30.70
N LEU A 7 -34.83 -10.42 -29.68
CA LEU A 7 -33.59 -9.89 -29.06
C LEU A 7 -33.78 -8.79 -28.00
N ALA A 8 -33.13 -8.82 -26.83
CA ALA A 8 -32.15 -9.74 -26.24
C ALA A 8 -32.06 -9.49 -24.72
N PRO A 9 -31.62 -10.45 -23.89
CA PRO A 9 -31.28 -10.17 -22.50
C PRO A 9 -29.91 -9.49 -22.44
N LEU A 10 -29.82 -8.33 -21.79
CA LEU A 10 -28.54 -7.72 -21.40
C LEU A 10 -27.92 -8.61 -20.30
N LEU A 11 -26.92 -9.43 -20.66
CA LEU A 11 -26.01 -10.01 -19.68
C LEU A 11 -25.03 -8.93 -19.21
N ALA A 12 -25.27 -8.38 -18.01
CA ALA A 12 -24.28 -7.59 -17.31
C ALA A 12 -23.28 -8.54 -16.62
N VAL A 13 -22.09 -8.69 -17.21
CA VAL A 13 -20.99 -9.44 -16.60
C VAL A 13 -20.34 -8.53 -15.54
N LEU A 14 -20.71 -8.71 -14.28
CA LEU A 14 -19.98 -8.17 -13.14
C LEU A 14 -18.69 -8.97 -12.98
N GLY A 15 -17.65 -8.57 -13.71
CA GLY A 15 -16.29 -9.08 -13.53
C GLY A 15 -15.67 -8.49 -12.27
N CYS A 16 -16.00 -9.04 -11.11
CA CYS A 16 -15.22 -8.79 -9.89
C CYS A 16 -13.95 -9.65 -9.99
N SER A 17 -12.84 -9.05 -10.43
CA SER A 17 -11.53 -9.70 -10.29
C SER A 17 -11.04 -9.43 -8.88
N PRO A 18 -10.92 -10.44 -8.00
CA PRO A 18 -10.21 -10.25 -6.74
C PRO A 18 -8.76 -9.89 -7.09
N ALA A 19 -8.28 -8.78 -6.53
CA ALA A 19 -6.86 -8.45 -6.58
C ALA A 19 -6.08 -9.66 -6.04
N PRO A 20 -4.92 -10.02 -6.64
CA PRO A 20 -4.11 -11.11 -6.13
C PRO A 20 -3.67 -10.74 -4.71
N GLN A 21 -4.27 -11.40 -3.72
CA GLN A 21 -3.80 -11.37 -2.35
C GLN A 21 -2.62 -12.31 -2.30
N VAL A 22 -1.42 -11.79 -2.58
CA VAL A 22 -0.19 -12.51 -2.28
C VAL A 22 -0.12 -12.54 -0.77
N ALA A 23 -0.57 -13.65 -0.18
CA ALA A 23 -0.30 -13.93 1.22
C ALA A 23 1.22 -14.10 1.34
N ILE A 24 1.88 -13.09 1.90
CA ILE A 24 3.28 -13.18 2.29
C ILE A 24 3.29 -14.07 3.54
N ASP A 25 3.48 -15.38 3.32
CA ASP A 25 3.58 -16.40 4.38
C ASP A 25 4.97 -16.42 5.05
N GLU A 26 5.90 -15.58 4.58
CA GLU A 26 7.19 -15.37 5.25
C GLU A 26 7.03 -14.43 6.45
N PRO A 27 7.77 -14.68 7.55
CA PRO A 27 7.78 -13.77 8.68
C PRO A 27 8.30 -12.41 8.25
N ASP A 28 7.79 -11.35 8.89
CA ASP A 28 8.28 -10.02 8.59
C ASP A 28 9.78 -9.89 8.87
N PRO A 29 10.52 -9.23 7.97
CA PRO A 29 11.91 -8.90 8.22
C PRO A 29 12.04 -7.89 9.36
N GLU A 30 13.25 -7.79 9.92
CA GLU A 30 13.53 -6.83 10.96
C GLU A 30 13.49 -5.39 10.42
N LEU A 31 12.66 -4.54 11.04
CA LEU A 31 12.53 -3.12 10.75
C LEU A 31 12.99 -2.28 11.94
N ASN A 32 13.91 -1.34 11.68
CA ASN A 32 14.38 -0.38 12.68
C ASN A 32 13.43 0.83 12.73
N LEU A 33 12.40 0.79 13.58
CA LEU A 33 11.38 1.84 13.65
C LEU A 33 11.77 2.97 14.60
N LEU A 34 11.98 4.18 14.08
CA LEU A 34 12.59 5.32 14.78
C LEU A 34 11.58 6.22 15.53
N GLY A 35 10.28 6.03 15.31
CA GLY A 35 9.20 6.85 15.91
C GLY A 35 8.07 7.14 14.91
N GLY A 36 6.98 7.76 15.37
CA GLY A 36 5.88 8.17 14.50
C GLY A 36 6.32 9.18 13.43
N TYR A 37 5.72 9.10 12.24
CA TYR A 37 6.17 9.85 11.08
C TYR A 37 5.67 11.31 11.07
N ARG A 38 4.35 11.53 11.10
CA ARG A 38 3.74 12.87 11.10
C ARG A 38 3.58 13.44 12.51
N SER A 39 3.31 12.57 13.49
CA SER A 39 3.19 12.90 14.91
C SER A 39 3.52 11.66 15.75
N GLY A 40 3.58 11.80 17.08
CA GLY A 40 3.82 10.67 17.98
C GLY A 40 2.70 9.63 18.00
N ASP A 41 1.47 10.01 17.64
CA ASP A 41 0.28 9.15 17.62
C ASP A 41 0.02 8.51 16.25
N ASP A 42 0.83 8.84 15.24
CA ASP A 42 0.72 8.30 13.89
C ASP A 42 1.10 6.81 13.88
N GLU A 43 0.22 5.97 13.34
CA GLU A 43 0.50 4.54 13.18
C GLU A 43 1.64 4.31 12.17
N CYS A 44 1.81 5.22 11.21
CA CYS A 44 2.95 5.24 10.31
C CYS A 44 4.21 5.68 11.04
N ARG A 45 5.28 4.89 10.94
CA ARG A 45 6.55 5.12 11.62
C ARG A 45 7.69 5.27 10.62
N ARG A 46 8.67 6.11 10.95
CA ARG A 46 9.89 6.25 10.16
C ARG A 46 10.75 4.99 10.32
N ALA A 47 11.14 4.37 9.21
CA ALA A 47 12.01 3.20 9.18
C ALA A 47 13.45 3.63 8.92
N GLY A 48 14.36 3.21 9.79
CA GLY A 48 15.79 3.37 9.63
C GLY A 48 16.43 2.20 8.88
N GLU A 49 17.75 2.26 8.77
CA GLU A 49 18.56 1.25 8.09
C GLU A 49 18.53 -0.09 8.81
N SER A 50 18.25 -1.15 8.06
CA SER A 50 18.38 -2.55 8.44
C SER A 50 18.81 -3.35 7.20
N ALA A 51 19.13 -4.63 7.38
CA ALA A 51 19.45 -5.52 6.26
C ALA A 51 18.33 -5.58 5.19
N PHE A 52 17.07 -5.31 5.58
CA PHE A 52 15.94 -5.28 4.66
C PHE A 52 15.70 -3.90 4.04
N THR A 53 15.93 -2.82 4.79
CA THR A 53 15.58 -1.47 4.33
C THR A 53 16.68 -0.74 3.58
N ILE A 54 17.91 -1.25 3.58
CA ILE A 54 19.09 -0.57 3.00
C ILE A 54 18.90 -0.19 1.52
N ASP A 55 18.23 -1.02 0.73
CA ASP A 55 17.98 -0.77 -0.70
C ASP A 55 16.85 0.23 -0.97
N PHE A 56 16.09 0.62 0.07
CA PHE A 56 14.96 1.54 -0.04
C PHE A 56 15.22 2.91 0.60
N LEU A 57 16.34 3.07 1.29
CA LEU A 57 16.74 4.33 1.88
C LEU A 57 17.30 5.29 0.84
N ASP A 58 16.98 6.57 1.01
CA ASP A 58 17.31 7.62 0.06
C ASP A 58 17.66 8.91 0.81
N ASP A 59 18.65 9.68 0.32
CA ASP A 59 19.15 10.90 0.96
C ASP A 59 18.22 12.12 0.77
N ALA A 60 17.25 12.02 -0.12
CA ALA A 60 16.19 12.99 -0.39
C ALA A 60 14.77 12.53 0.03
N ALA A 61 14.59 11.30 0.51
CA ALA A 61 13.29 10.81 1.00
C ALA A 61 13.38 10.23 2.42
N ASP A 62 12.24 10.18 3.11
CA ASP A 62 12.06 9.38 4.33
C ASP A 62 11.46 8.02 3.94
N LEU A 63 11.98 6.94 4.51
CA LEU A 63 11.33 5.62 4.43
C LEU A 63 10.34 5.48 5.59
N VAL A 64 9.09 5.19 5.27
CA VAL A 64 7.96 5.17 6.22
C VAL A 64 7.29 3.81 6.17
N ALA A 65 7.27 3.10 7.30
CA ALA A 65 6.56 1.85 7.48
C ALA A 65 5.20 2.13 8.14
N CYS A 66 4.12 1.82 7.43
CA CYS A 66 2.76 1.89 7.97
C CYS A 66 2.18 0.49 8.11
N PRO A 67 1.41 0.18 9.17
CA PRO A 67 0.72 -1.09 9.25
C PRO A 67 -0.13 -1.34 7.99
N THR A 68 0.00 -2.52 7.40
CA THR A 68 -0.67 -2.85 6.13
C THR A 68 -2.19 -2.69 6.28
N GLY A 69 -2.77 -1.84 5.44
CA GLY A 69 -4.22 -1.56 5.46
C GLY A 69 -4.68 -0.59 6.55
N SER A 70 -3.78 0.08 7.29
CA SER A 70 -4.18 1.10 8.26
C SER A 70 -4.81 2.33 7.59
N ALA A 71 -5.67 3.02 8.33
CA ALA A 71 -6.26 4.28 7.88
C ALA A 71 -5.19 5.36 7.67
N ASP A 72 -4.14 5.34 8.50
CA ASP A 72 -3.00 6.23 8.39
C ASP A 72 -2.17 5.98 7.12
N ALA A 73 -1.99 4.72 6.70
CA ALA A 73 -1.34 4.39 5.43
C ALA A 73 -2.13 4.97 4.24
N ALA A 74 -3.45 4.80 4.24
CA ALA A 74 -4.33 5.34 3.21
C ALA A 74 -4.29 6.88 3.17
N SER A 75 -4.30 7.51 4.34
CA SER A 75 -4.18 8.97 4.50
C SER A 75 -2.82 9.49 4.02
N LEU A 76 -1.72 8.82 4.39
CA LEU A 76 -0.36 9.14 3.95
C LEU A 76 -0.26 9.14 2.43
N ALA A 77 -0.68 8.03 1.79
CA ALA A 77 -0.64 7.85 0.34
C ALA A 77 -1.51 8.87 -0.42
N ALA A 78 -2.60 9.35 0.19
CA ALA A 78 -3.49 10.33 -0.41
C ALA A 78 -3.01 11.79 -0.26
N THR A 79 -2.21 12.09 0.76
CA THR A 79 -1.90 13.48 1.16
C THR A 79 -0.46 13.90 0.88
N LEU A 80 0.47 12.96 0.87
CA LEU A 80 1.89 13.21 0.66
C LEU A 80 2.37 12.62 -0.68
N PRO A 81 3.49 13.10 -1.23
CA PRO A 81 4.16 12.45 -2.35
C PRO A 81 4.83 11.14 -1.89
N ALA A 82 4.00 10.18 -1.49
CA ALA A 82 4.40 8.88 -0.96
C ALA A 82 4.31 7.82 -2.06
N GLN A 83 5.41 7.15 -2.34
CA GLN A 83 5.48 6.02 -3.27
C GLN A 83 5.63 4.73 -2.47
N MET A 84 4.73 3.77 -2.65
CA MET A 84 4.92 2.42 -2.10
C MET A 84 6.15 1.77 -2.75
N VAL A 85 7.11 1.34 -1.95
CA VAL A 85 8.36 0.71 -2.43
C VAL A 85 8.36 -0.80 -2.21
N THR A 86 7.76 -1.27 -1.12
CA THR A 86 7.59 -2.69 -0.83
C THR A 86 6.46 -2.91 0.17
N GLN A 87 6.09 -4.17 0.36
CA GLN A 87 5.11 -4.60 1.35
C GLN A 87 5.58 -5.91 1.99
N THR A 88 5.33 -6.01 3.28
CA THR A 88 5.54 -7.18 4.14
C THR A 88 4.17 -7.63 4.68
N GLN A 89 4.13 -8.67 5.51
CA GLN A 89 2.87 -9.12 6.10
C GLN A 89 2.26 -8.04 6.98
N SER A 90 3.03 -7.41 7.88
CA SER A 90 2.48 -6.40 8.81
C SER A 90 2.63 -4.96 8.33
N TYR A 91 3.57 -4.66 7.42
CA TYR A 91 3.87 -3.28 7.02
C TYR A 91 3.90 -3.06 5.51
N THR A 92 3.33 -1.95 5.07
CA THR A 92 3.61 -1.35 3.76
C THR A 92 4.64 -0.24 3.93
N LEU A 93 5.71 -0.28 3.12
CA LEU A 93 6.77 0.72 3.15
C LEU A 93 6.57 1.73 2.03
N TYR A 94 6.66 3.00 2.38
CA TYR A 94 6.56 4.14 1.47
C TYR A 94 7.85 4.96 1.50
N SER A 95 8.34 5.34 0.33
CA SER A 95 9.31 6.43 0.18
C SER A 95 8.54 7.75 0.08
N VAL A 96 8.81 8.68 0.99
CA VAL A 96 8.15 9.99 1.06
C VAL A 96 9.18 11.09 0.85
N ALA A 97 9.10 11.79 -0.28
CA ALA A 97 10.05 12.85 -0.61
C ALA A 97 10.06 13.96 0.46
N ARG A 98 11.26 14.31 0.93
CA ARG A 98 11.45 15.46 1.83
C ARG A 98 11.32 16.75 1.02
N ARG A 99 10.64 17.75 1.61
CA ARG A 99 10.41 19.06 0.99
C ARG A 99 11.51 20.04 1.34
#